data_AF-A0A4S2C3Y1-F1
#
_entry.id   AF-A0A4S2C3Y1-F1
#
_cell.length_a   1.000
_cell.length_b   1.000
_cell.length_c   1.000
_cell.angle_alpha   90.00
_cell.angle_beta   90.00
_cell.angle_gamma   90.00
#
_symmetry.space_group_name_H-M   'P 1'
#
loop_
_entity.id
_entity.type
_entity.pdbx_description
1 polymer ?
#
loop_
_entity_poly.entity_id
_entity_poly.type
_entity_poly.pdbx_seq_one_letter_code
_entity_poly.pdbx_strand_id
1 'polypeptide(L)'
;MIIFVLIISLVAFALMNIFAKKAWQTIVSLLFGLVFVASLGLIVANLSNHFGMEKVTETKTTNIVSSADSDSANMLLYQALGDGTEKVYLYRTSEDQKKPKATGTDNETNKVERTTGQAQKVAKTTYWVYKNDMYKFWFNLADNNHEYASRVNTFKIPADWIELSTDQAKTLAQRVKEQQSTMESDAKAFVQEGLMKAMTENPAMTPEEQATLSKELATQFQQQALTKLVEEVKANK
;
A
#
# COMPACT_ATOMS: atom_id res chain seq x y z
N MET A 1 -0.19 -27.21 22.54
CA MET A 1 -0.52 -28.44 23.31
C MET A 1 -0.74 -29.66 22.41
N ILE A 2 -1.33 -29.49 21.21
CA ILE A 2 -1.74 -30.59 20.34
C ILE A 2 -0.61 -31.54 19.92
N ILE A 3 0.63 -31.05 19.73
CA ILE A 3 1.80 -31.89 19.42
C ILE A 3 2.09 -32.89 20.54
N PHE A 4 1.94 -32.49 21.81
CA PHE A 4 2.13 -33.41 22.93
C PHE A 4 1.08 -34.53 22.93
N VAL A 5 -0.18 -34.19 22.66
CA VAL A 5 -1.26 -35.19 22.52
C VAL A 5 -0.99 -36.14 21.36
N LEU A 6 -0.49 -35.63 20.22
CA LEU A 6 -0.08 -36.46 19.09
C LEU A 6 1.02 -37.46 19.47
N ILE A 7 2.09 -37.01 20.15
CA ILE A 7 3.20 -37.88 20.56
C ILE A 7 2.73 -38.92 21.59
N ILE A 8 2.00 -38.50 22.62
CA ILE A 8 1.51 -39.39 23.68
C ILE A 8 0.55 -40.43 23.10
N SER A 9 -0.38 -40.01 22.24
CA SER A 9 -1.33 -40.94 21.61
C SER A 9 -0.63 -41.97 20.72
N LEU A 10 0.41 -41.58 19.98
CA LEU A 10 1.21 -42.51 19.18
C LEU A 10 1.95 -43.55 20.04
N VAL A 11 2.61 -43.10 21.10
CA VAL A 11 3.33 -44.01 22.02
C VAL A 11 2.36 -44.93 22.75
N ALA A 12 1.24 -44.39 23.26
CA ALA A 12 0.20 -45.18 23.92
C ALA A 12 -0.43 -46.20 22.98
N PHE A 13 -0.70 -45.82 21.72
CA PHE A 13 -1.17 -46.73 20.69
C PHE A 13 -0.22 -47.92 20.50
N ALA A 14 1.07 -47.65 20.31
CA ALA A 14 2.10 -48.66 20.09
C ALA A 14 2.27 -49.59 21.31
N LEU A 15 2.44 -49.04 22.51
CA LEU A 15 2.62 -49.83 23.73
C LEU A 15 1.41 -50.71 24.04
N MET A 16 0.21 -50.16 23.93
CA MET A 16 -1.02 -50.92 24.17
C MET A 16 -1.19 -52.04 23.14
N ASN A 17 -0.78 -51.84 21.89
CA ASN A 17 -0.85 -52.88 20.87
C ASN A 17 0.18 -54.01 21.12
N ILE A 18 1.42 -53.66 21.47
CA ILE A 18 2.49 -54.62 21.77
C ILE A 18 2.14 -55.52 22.97
N PHE A 19 1.51 -54.96 24.01
CA PHE A 19 1.21 -55.68 25.25
C PHE A 19 -0.26 -56.11 25.39
N ALA A 20 -1.07 -55.97 24.34
CA ALA A 20 -2.49 -56.35 24.37
C ALA A 20 -2.67 -57.86 24.54
N LYS A 21 -3.33 -58.25 25.64
CA LYS A 21 -3.74 -59.64 25.94
C LYS A 21 -5.26 -59.79 26.07
N LYS A 22 -5.99 -58.68 26.17
CA LYS A 22 -7.45 -58.64 26.36
C LYS A 22 -8.10 -57.74 25.33
N ALA A 23 -9.31 -58.08 24.89
CA ALA A 23 -10.04 -57.31 23.87
C ALA A 23 -10.23 -55.82 24.21
N TRP A 24 -10.44 -55.48 25.50
CA TRP A 24 -10.57 -54.09 25.92
C TRP A 24 -9.29 -53.26 25.68
N GLN A 25 -8.10 -53.89 25.77
CA GLN A 25 -6.82 -53.22 25.52
C GLN A 25 -6.66 -52.89 24.04
N THR A 26 -7.14 -53.77 23.16
CA THR A 26 -7.21 -53.52 21.72
C THR A 26 -8.16 -52.37 21.40
N ILE A 27 -9.35 -52.32 22.02
CA ILE A 27 -10.29 -51.21 21.84
C ILE A 27 -9.67 -49.88 22.29
N VAL A 28 -9.03 -49.85 23.46
CA VAL A 28 -8.34 -48.65 23.96
C VAL A 28 -7.19 -48.24 23.06
N SER A 29 -6.41 -49.20 22.54
CA SER A 29 -5.38 -48.92 21.53
C SER A 29 -6.00 -48.26 20.30
N LEU A 30 -7.08 -48.81 19.72
CA LEU A 30 -7.76 -48.21 18.58
C LEU A 30 -8.26 -46.78 18.84
N LEU A 31 -8.72 -46.47 20.07
CA LEU A 31 -9.06 -45.11 20.46
C LEU A 31 -7.84 -44.17 20.43
N PHE A 32 -6.67 -44.62 20.92
CA PHE A 32 -5.44 -43.83 20.80
C PHE A 32 -5.00 -43.65 19.34
N GLY A 33 -5.16 -44.69 18.51
CA GLY A 33 -4.94 -44.58 17.06
C GLY A 33 -5.86 -43.55 16.41
N LEU A 34 -7.15 -43.51 16.80
CA LEU A 34 -8.10 -42.52 16.31
C LEU A 34 -7.72 -41.11 16.77
N VAL A 35 -7.34 -40.92 18.04
CA VAL A 35 -6.89 -39.62 18.58
C VAL A 35 -5.63 -39.15 17.86
N PHE A 36 -4.69 -40.03 17.53
CA PHE A 36 -3.51 -39.70 16.75
C PHE A 36 -3.88 -39.17 15.36
N VAL A 37 -4.71 -39.90 14.62
CA VAL A 37 -5.17 -39.48 13.28
C VAL A 37 -5.98 -38.18 13.35
N ALA A 38 -6.85 -38.02 14.33
CA ALA A 38 -7.62 -36.80 14.53
C ALA A 38 -6.70 -35.60 14.88
N SER A 39 -5.69 -35.80 15.71
CA SER A 39 -4.72 -34.76 16.07
C SER A 39 -3.93 -34.30 14.86
N LEU A 40 -3.47 -35.23 14.01
CA LEU A 40 -2.83 -34.90 12.74
C LEU A 40 -3.76 -34.09 11.83
N GLY A 41 -5.01 -34.55 11.67
CA GLY A 41 -6.00 -33.84 10.86
C GLY A 41 -6.27 -32.42 11.36
N LEU A 42 -6.37 -32.22 12.67
CA LEU A 42 -6.56 -30.90 13.29
C LEU A 42 -5.34 -30.00 13.15
N ILE A 43 -4.12 -30.55 13.24
CA ILE A 43 -2.88 -29.80 12.99
C ILE A 43 -2.84 -29.32 11.54
N VAL A 44 -3.10 -30.21 10.58
CA VAL A 44 -3.15 -29.85 9.15
C VAL A 44 -4.23 -28.80 8.91
N ALA A 45 -5.44 -28.99 9.45
CA ALA A 45 -6.53 -28.04 9.31
C ALA A 45 -6.20 -26.66 9.92
N ASN A 46 -5.47 -26.60 11.03
CA ASN A 46 -5.02 -25.35 11.62
C ASN A 46 -3.94 -24.67 10.77
N LEU A 47 -2.90 -25.42 10.36
CA LEU A 47 -1.77 -24.85 9.62
C LEU A 47 -2.12 -24.48 8.17
N SER A 48 -2.94 -25.26 7.47
CA SER A 48 -3.25 -24.99 6.06
C SER A 48 -4.53 -24.16 5.89
N ASN A 49 -5.52 -24.37 6.75
CA ASN A 49 -6.86 -23.79 6.59
C ASN A 49 -7.24 -22.83 7.73
N HIS A 50 -6.29 -22.49 8.62
CA HIS A 50 -6.49 -21.57 9.73
C HIS A 50 -7.63 -21.99 10.67
N PHE A 51 -7.85 -23.30 10.86
CA PHE A 51 -8.85 -23.83 11.79
C PHE A 51 -8.65 -23.27 13.21
N GLY A 52 -9.73 -22.79 13.83
CA GLY A 52 -9.67 -22.15 15.15
C GLY A 52 -9.23 -20.68 15.13
N MET A 53 -8.99 -20.11 13.95
CA MET A 53 -8.59 -18.71 13.77
C MET A 53 -9.66 -17.90 13.05
N GLU A 54 -9.58 -16.59 13.20
CA GLU A 54 -10.40 -15.60 12.50
C GLU A 54 -9.54 -14.47 11.98
N LYS A 55 -10.10 -13.69 11.06
CA LYS A 55 -9.44 -12.53 10.48
C LYS A 55 -9.70 -11.30 11.34
N VAL A 56 -8.62 -10.67 11.80
CA VAL A 56 -8.66 -9.38 12.50
C VAL A 56 -7.92 -8.36 11.66
N THR A 57 -8.54 -7.20 11.42
CA THR A 57 -7.94 -6.12 10.62
C THR A 57 -7.50 -4.97 11.50
N GLU A 58 -6.22 -4.62 11.38
CA GLU A 58 -5.63 -3.44 11.99
C GLU A 58 -5.48 -2.32 10.95
N THR A 59 -5.80 -1.09 11.35
CA THR A 59 -5.68 0.08 10.48
C THR A 59 -4.57 0.99 10.99
N LYS A 60 -3.63 1.32 10.09
CA LYS A 60 -2.59 2.32 10.34
C LYS A 60 -2.67 3.43 9.30
N THR A 61 -2.89 4.65 9.76
CA THR A 61 -2.81 5.85 8.93
C THR A 61 -1.45 6.51 9.11
N THR A 62 -0.79 6.85 8.02
CA THR A 62 0.51 7.54 8.03
C THR A 62 0.47 8.68 7.03
N ASN A 63 0.79 9.90 7.46
CA ASN A 63 0.94 11.01 6.54
C ASN A 63 2.12 10.74 5.60
N ILE A 64 1.98 11.15 4.35
CA ILE A 64 3.02 10.99 3.34
C ILE A 64 3.34 12.34 2.71
N VAL A 65 4.57 12.45 2.23
CA VAL A 65 5.04 13.57 1.41
C VAL A 65 5.32 13.07 -0.01
N SER A 66 5.57 14.00 -0.94
CA SER A 66 5.83 13.68 -2.34
C SER A 66 6.86 12.54 -2.46
N SER A 67 6.66 11.58 -3.34
CA SER A 67 7.57 10.44 -3.52
C SER A 67 8.93 10.84 -4.09
N ALA A 68 9.00 11.98 -4.77
CA ALA A 68 10.22 12.55 -5.32
C ALA A 68 10.43 13.97 -4.80
N ASP A 69 11.70 14.35 -4.71
CA ASP A 69 12.11 15.70 -4.39
C ASP A 69 11.92 16.57 -5.63
N SER A 70 10.89 17.40 -5.63
CA SER A 70 10.48 18.20 -6.79
C SER A 70 9.83 19.48 -6.32
N ASP A 71 10.39 20.61 -6.74
CA ASP A 71 9.88 21.94 -6.43
C ASP A 71 8.61 22.30 -7.23
N SER A 72 8.32 21.53 -8.29
CA SER A 72 7.25 21.86 -9.26
C SER A 72 5.92 21.17 -8.97
N ALA A 73 5.92 19.97 -8.38
CA ALA A 73 4.68 19.31 -7.95
C ALA A 73 4.90 18.16 -6.97
N ASN A 74 3.88 17.94 -6.14
CA ASN A 74 3.77 16.75 -5.33
C ASN A 74 3.41 15.53 -6.19
N MET A 75 4.11 14.43 -6.00
CA MET A 75 3.91 13.21 -6.78
C MET A 75 3.74 11.97 -5.91
N LEU A 76 2.94 11.02 -6.38
CA LEU A 76 2.93 9.65 -5.87
C LEU A 76 3.47 8.74 -6.98
N LEU A 77 4.67 8.20 -6.78
CA LEU A 77 5.32 7.35 -7.78
C LEU A 77 4.93 5.89 -7.61
N TYR A 78 4.86 5.16 -8.73
CA TYR A 78 4.72 3.70 -8.73
C TYR A 78 5.60 3.02 -9.77
N GLN A 79 5.84 1.73 -9.57
CA GLN A 79 6.41 0.83 -10.56
C GLN A 79 5.38 -0.26 -10.89
N ALA A 80 5.06 -0.40 -12.17
CA ALA A 80 4.18 -1.45 -12.67
C ALA A 80 4.91 -2.81 -12.64
N LEU A 81 4.19 -3.88 -12.32
CA LEU A 81 4.67 -5.26 -12.37
C LEU A 81 3.91 -6.05 -13.44
N GLY A 82 4.59 -7.00 -14.09
CA GLY A 82 3.96 -7.89 -15.08
C GLY A 82 3.27 -7.12 -16.21
N ASP A 83 1.95 -7.31 -16.32
CA ASP A 83 1.09 -6.64 -17.31
C ASP A 83 0.68 -5.20 -16.92
N GLY A 84 1.12 -4.73 -15.75
CA GLY A 84 0.89 -3.40 -15.22
C GLY A 84 -0.39 -3.23 -14.40
N THR A 85 -1.14 -4.30 -14.16
CA THR A 85 -2.28 -4.30 -13.22
C THR A 85 -1.83 -4.17 -11.77
N GLU A 86 -0.74 -4.86 -11.42
CA GLU A 86 -0.10 -4.74 -10.12
C GLU A 86 0.90 -3.58 -10.10
N LYS A 87 0.81 -2.76 -9.06
CA LYS A 87 1.66 -1.59 -8.88
C LYS A 87 2.30 -1.61 -7.51
N VAL A 88 3.61 -1.41 -7.47
CA VAL A 88 4.38 -1.12 -6.26
C VAL A 88 4.48 0.39 -6.12
N TYR A 89 3.87 0.96 -5.08
CA TYR A 89 3.94 2.39 -4.83
C TYR A 89 5.16 2.75 -4.01
N LEU A 90 5.80 3.85 -4.41
CA LEU A 90 6.93 4.45 -3.72
C LEU A 90 6.42 5.67 -2.95
N TYR A 91 6.71 5.77 -1.67
CA TYR A 91 6.21 6.87 -0.81
C TYR A 91 7.23 7.28 0.25
N ARG A 92 7.23 8.55 0.62
CA ARG A 92 8.02 9.08 1.74
C ARG A 92 7.11 9.45 2.90
N THR A 93 7.62 9.37 4.13
CA THR A 93 6.89 9.75 5.35
C THR A 93 7.46 11.00 6.02
N SER A 94 8.51 11.58 5.44
CA SER A 94 9.15 12.84 5.85
C SER A 94 9.91 13.42 4.66
N GLU A 95 10.06 14.74 4.59
CA GLU A 95 10.83 15.43 3.53
C GLU A 95 12.32 15.07 3.59
N ASP A 96 12.88 14.89 4.80
CA ASP A 96 14.29 14.52 5.00
C ASP A 96 14.62 13.09 4.53
N GLN A 97 13.61 12.30 4.16
CA GLN A 97 13.78 10.92 3.75
C GLN A 97 14.40 10.83 2.34
N LYS A 98 15.69 10.51 2.26
CA LYS A 98 16.43 10.44 0.99
C LYS A 98 15.92 9.42 -0.04
N LYS A 99 15.36 8.29 0.40
CA LYS A 99 14.87 7.22 -0.47
C LYS A 99 13.43 6.87 -0.12
N PRO A 100 12.51 6.76 -1.09
CA PRO A 100 11.13 6.35 -0.80
C PRO A 100 11.08 4.91 -0.29
N LYS A 101 10.05 4.61 0.51
CA LYS A 101 9.65 3.25 0.88
C LYS A 101 8.82 2.67 -0.25
N ALA A 102 8.95 1.37 -0.50
CA ALA A 102 8.09 0.64 -1.42
C ALA A 102 6.96 -0.07 -0.65
N THR A 103 5.81 -0.27 -1.29
CA THR A 103 4.81 -1.24 -0.85
C THR A 103 5.28 -2.67 -1.11
N GLY A 104 4.72 -3.63 -0.38
CA GLY A 104 4.97 -5.05 -0.64
C GLY A 104 4.21 -5.56 -1.88
N THR A 105 4.47 -6.82 -2.21
CA THR A 105 3.81 -7.56 -3.31
C THR A 105 3.09 -8.82 -2.84
N ASP A 106 3.40 -9.31 -1.63
CA ASP A 106 2.81 -10.54 -1.10
C ASP A 106 1.44 -10.27 -0.45
N ASN A 107 0.38 -10.79 -1.07
CA ASN A 107 -1.01 -10.61 -0.65
C ASN A 107 -1.35 -9.14 -0.29
N GLU A 108 -0.72 -8.21 -1.02
CA GLU A 108 -0.81 -6.78 -0.79
C GLU A 108 -1.43 -6.10 -2.00
N THR A 109 -2.53 -5.37 -1.79
CA THR A 109 -3.21 -4.60 -2.84
C THR A 109 -3.03 -3.13 -2.58
N ASN A 110 -2.71 -2.38 -3.63
CA ASN A 110 -2.54 -0.93 -3.55
C ASN A 110 -3.64 -0.21 -4.35
N LYS A 111 -4.21 0.84 -3.76
CA LYS A 111 -5.24 1.69 -4.36
C LYS A 111 -4.89 3.15 -4.15
N VAL A 112 -5.35 3.99 -5.07
CA VAL A 112 -5.24 5.45 -4.98
C VAL A 112 -6.64 6.04 -4.98
N GLU A 113 -6.89 6.96 -4.05
CA GLU A 113 -8.14 7.70 -3.91
C GLU A 113 -7.82 9.19 -3.81
N ARG A 114 -8.73 10.03 -4.33
CA ARG A 114 -8.64 11.48 -4.13
C ARG A 114 -9.20 11.88 -2.77
N THR A 115 -8.60 12.88 -2.15
CA THR A 115 -9.04 13.44 -0.87
C THR A 115 -8.98 14.96 -0.88
N THR A 116 -9.78 15.61 -0.02
CA THR A 116 -9.70 17.04 0.27
C THR A 116 -8.75 17.36 1.42
N GLY A 117 -8.33 16.34 2.19
CA GLY A 117 -7.37 16.46 3.28
C GLY A 117 -5.92 16.31 2.82
N GLN A 118 -4.99 16.22 3.77
CA GLN A 118 -3.58 15.98 3.47
C GLN A 118 -3.33 14.59 2.89
N ALA A 119 -2.21 14.45 2.18
CA ALA A 119 -1.81 13.16 1.63
C ALA A 119 -1.48 12.16 2.74
N GLN A 120 -2.08 10.98 2.67
CA GLN A 120 -1.89 9.93 3.65
C GLN A 120 -1.99 8.54 3.04
N LYS A 121 -1.25 7.60 3.61
CA LYS A 121 -1.38 6.17 3.37
C LYS A 121 -2.22 5.55 4.49
N VAL A 122 -3.32 4.90 4.14
CA VAL A 122 -4.13 4.09 5.04
C VAL A 122 -3.85 2.62 4.74
N ALA A 123 -3.14 1.95 5.64
CA ALA A 123 -2.86 0.52 5.54
C ALA A 123 -3.83 -0.27 6.42
N LYS A 124 -4.62 -1.15 5.82
CA LYS A 124 -5.45 -2.14 6.50
C LYS A 124 -4.75 -3.49 6.40
N THR A 125 -4.14 -3.96 7.48
CA THR A 125 -3.47 -5.26 7.53
C THR A 125 -4.37 -6.26 8.22
N THR A 126 -4.65 -7.38 7.57
CA THR A 126 -5.45 -8.45 8.13
C THR A 126 -4.54 -9.57 8.59
N TYR A 127 -4.77 -10.04 9.81
CA TYR A 127 -4.04 -11.12 10.43
C TYR A 127 -4.98 -12.26 10.78
N TRP A 128 -4.49 -13.49 10.73
CA TRP A 128 -5.13 -14.62 11.35
C TRP A 128 -4.79 -14.64 12.83
N VAL A 129 -5.82 -14.60 13.67
CA VAL A 129 -5.70 -14.60 15.12
C VAL A 129 -6.59 -15.70 15.69
N TYR A 130 -6.16 -16.37 16.76
CA TYR A 130 -7.00 -17.36 17.42
C TYR A 130 -8.29 -16.75 17.97
N LYS A 131 -9.42 -17.41 17.71
CA LYS A 131 -10.75 -16.96 18.15
C LYS A 131 -10.90 -16.84 19.67
N ASN A 132 -10.13 -17.64 20.41
CA ASN A 132 -10.11 -17.65 21.87
C ASN A 132 -8.85 -18.35 22.40
N ASP A 133 -8.64 -18.24 23.71
CA ASP A 133 -7.49 -18.84 24.40
C ASP A 133 -7.45 -20.37 24.33
N MET A 134 -8.59 -21.04 24.15
CA MET A 134 -8.63 -22.50 24.00
C MET A 134 -7.98 -22.93 22.68
N TYR A 135 -8.38 -22.32 21.56
CA TYR A 135 -7.74 -22.60 20.27
C TYR A 135 -6.25 -22.24 20.29
N LYS A 136 -5.89 -21.10 20.90
CA LYS A 136 -4.50 -20.71 21.09
C LYS A 136 -3.73 -21.74 21.91
N PHE A 137 -4.26 -22.19 23.04
CA PHE A 137 -3.61 -23.21 23.88
C PHE A 137 -3.34 -24.51 23.12
N TRP A 138 -4.32 -24.98 22.34
CA TRP A 138 -4.20 -26.20 21.57
C TRP A 138 -3.19 -26.05 20.42
N PHE A 139 -3.34 -24.99 19.62
CA PHE A 139 -2.76 -24.88 18.29
C PHE A 139 -1.68 -23.80 18.12
N ASN A 140 -1.34 -23.01 19.14
CA ASN A 140 -0.23 -22.06 19.06
C ASN A 140 1.09 -22.82 18.86
N LEU A 141 1.47 -22.95 17.60
CA LEU A 141 2.60 -23.73 17.11
C LEU A 141 3.47 -22.77 16.31
N ALA A 142 4.76 -22.71 16.62
CA ALA A 142 5.75 -21.92 15.87
C ALA A 142 5.32 -20.46 15.60
N ASP A 143 4.77 -19.79 16.61
CA ASP A 143 4.31 -18.39 16.53
C ASP A 143 3.30 -18.11 15.41
N ASN A 144 2.48 -19.11 15.04
CA ASN A 144 1.41 -18.98 14.05
C ASN A 144 0.21 -18.14 14.51
N ASN A 145 0.28 -17.48 15.66
CA ASN A 145 -0.71 -16.50 16.07
C ASN A 145 -0.35 -15.13 15.52
N HIS A 146 -1.36 -14.37 15.06
CA HIS A 146 -1.16 -13.07 14.41
C HIS A 146 -0.37 -13.20 13.09
N GLU A 147 -0.65 -14.28 12.36
CA GLU A 147 -0.06 -14.56 11.06
C GLU A 147 -0.59 -13.58 10.01
N TYR A 148 0.29 -13.05 9.16
CA TYR A 148 -0.09 -12.12 8.10
C TYR A 148 -0.98 -12.80 7.06
N ALA A 149 -2.18 -12.27 6.83
CA ALA A 149 -3.11 -12.79 5.83
C ALA A 149 -3.08 -11.94 4.55
N SER A 150 -3.21 -10.62 4.70
CA SER A 150 -3.19 -9.69 3.56
C SER A 150 -3.05 -8.24 4.02
N ARG A 151 -2.74 -7.35 3.08
CA ARG A 151 -2.78 -5.91 3.29
C ARG A 151 -3.46 -5.18 2.15
N VAL A 152 -4.26 -4.19 2.48
CA VAL A 152 -4.76 -3.20 1.51
C VAL A 152 -4.21 -1.83 1.89
N ASN A 153 -3.43 -1.24 1.00
CA ASN A 153 -3.00 0.15 1.14
C ASN A 153 -3.87 1.06 0.26
N THR A 154 -4.46 2.07 0.87
CA THR A 154 -5.13 3.16 0.17
C THR A 154 -4.30 4.42 0.33
N PHE A 155 -3.72 4.89 -0.77
CA PHE A 155 -3.06 6.20 -0.85
C PHE A 155 -4.13 7.25 -1.13
N LYS A 156 -4.44 8.06 -0.14
CA LYS A 156 -5.33 9.21 -0.29
C LYS A 156 -4.47 10.41 -0.62
N ILE A 157 -4.60 10.92 -1.85
CA ILE A 157 -3.81 12.06 -2.33
C ILE A 157 -4.73 13.23 -2.69
N PRO A 158 -4.32 14.47 -2.37
CA PRO A 158 -4.98 15.69 -2.84
C PRO A 158 -5.15 15.76 -4.37
N ALA A 159 -5.95 16.70 -4.85
CA ALA A 159 -6.19 16.91 -6.28
C ALA A 159 -4.94 17.43 -7.02
N ASP A 160 -4.11 18.23 -6.36
CA ASP A 160 -2.86 18.79 -6.87
C ASP A 160 -1.70 17.77 -6.94
N TRP A 161 -1.89 16.57 -6.36
CA TRP A 161 -0.91 15.50 -6.45
C TRP A 161 -1.00 14.73 -7.77
N ILE A 162 0.16 14.36 -8.31
CA ILE A 162 0.26 13.64 -9.57
C ILE A 162 0.71 12.19 -9.32
N GLU A 163 -0.13 11.23 -9.69
CA GLU A 163 0.27 9.82 -9.75
C GLU A 163 0.99 9.54 -11.08
N LEU A 164 2.21 9.00 -11.04
CA LEU A 164 3.04 8.66 -12.21
C LEU A 164 3.81 7.36 -11.99
N SER A 165 4.11 6.64 -13.07
CA SER A 165 5.15 5.63 -13.02
C SER A 165 6.53 6.28 -12.84
N THR A 166 7.52 5.53 -12.36
CA THR A 166 8.91 6.00 -12.26
C THR A 166 9.48 6.46 -13.60
N ASP A 167 9.14 5.77 -14.69
CA ASP A 167 9.58 6.12 -16.04
C ASP A 167 8.89 7.39 -16.53
N GLN A 168 7.58 7.51 -16.30
CA GLN A 168 6.83 8.72 -16.61
C GLN A 168 7.39 9.94 -15.86
N ALA A 169 7.67 9.80 -14.57
CA ALA A 169 8.27 10.88 -13.79
C ALA A 169 9.65 11.29 -14.32
N LYS A 170 10.47 10.33 -14.75
CA LYS A 170 11.76 10.61 -15.39
C LYS A 170 11.59 11.35 -16.71
N THR A 171 10.66 10.94 -17.56
CA THR A 171 10.35 11.62 -18.83
C THR A 171 9.80 13.02 -18.59
N LEU A 172 8.94 13.21 -17.58
CA LEU A 172 8.43 14.52 -17.21
C LEU A 172 9.55 15.46 -16.78
N ALA A 173 10.44 15.01 -15.89
CA ALA A 173 11.58 15.79 -15.44
C ALA A 173 12.50 16.20 -16.61
N GLN A 174 12.70 15.29 -17.57
CA GLN A 174 13.47 15.58 -18.78
C GLN A 174 12.76 16.64 -19.65
N ARG A 175 11.46 16.50 -19.91
CA ARG A 175 10.70 17.47 -20.72
C ARG A 175 10.65 18.86 -20.08
N VAL A 176 10.45 18.93 -18.78
CA VAL A 176 10.49 20.21 -18.03
C VAL A 176 11.83 20.89 -18.23
N LYS A 177 12.94 20.14 -18.15
CA LYS A 177 14.29 20.68 -18.37
C LYS A 177 14.51 21.13 -19.83
N GLU A 178 14.04 20.35 -20.80
CA GLU A 178 14.17 20.65 -22.22
C GLU A 178 13.35 21.87 -22.64
N GLN A 179 12.16 22.06 -22.05
CA GLN A 179 11.24 23.15 -22.39
C GLN A 179 11.38 24.36 -21.47
N GLN A 180 12.30 24.36 -20.51
CA GLN A 180 12.41 25.40 -19.48
C GLN A 180 12.50 26.81 -20.09
N SER A 181 13.39 27.03 -21.08
CA SER A 181 13.55 28.35 -21.71
C SER A 181 12.32 28.78 -22.50
N THR A 182 11.68 27.85 -23.23
CA THR A 182 10.45 28.11 -23.97
C THR A 182 9.30 28.44 -23.01
N MET A 183 9.14 27.68 -21.93
CA MET A 183 8.14 27.94 -20.90
C MET A 183 8.34 29.30 -20.22
N GLU A 184 9.59 29.72 -19.97
CA GLU A 184 9.87 31.06 -19.42
C GLU A 184 9.47 32.18 -20.40
N SER A 185 9.73 31.99 -21.70
CA SER A 185 9.32 32.94 -22.73
C SER A 185 7.80 33.02 -22.86
N ASP A 186 7.13 31.87 -22.94
CA ASP A 186 5.68 31.76 -23.09
C ASP A 186 4.96 32.29 -21.85
N ALA A 187 5.51 32.05 -20.65
CA ALA A 187 4.98 32.62 -19.40
C ALA A 187 5.02 34.16 -19.41
N LYS A 188 6.13 34.76 -19.87
CA LYS A 188 6.23 36.22 -20.00
C LYS A 188 5.22 36.78 -20.99
N ALA A 189 5.07 36.14 -22.14
CA ALA A 189 4.08 36.53 -23.14
C ALA A 189 2.64 36.43 -22.59
N PHE A 190 2.31 35.33 -21.92
CA PHE A 190 1.00 35.10 -21.30
C PHE A 190 0.66 36.16 -20.23
N VAL A 191 1.62 36.47 -19.34
CA VAL A 191 1.44 37.51 -18.32
C VAL A 191 1.29 38.89 -18.95
N GLN A 192 2.10 39.24 -19.96
CA GLN A 192 1.99 40.52 -20.66
C GLN A 192 0.64 40.67 -21.36
N GLU A 193 0.17 39.65 -22.07
CA GLU A 193 -1.12 39.64 -22.75
C GLU A 193 -2.28 39.78 -21.75
N GLY A 194 -2.25 39.01 -20.65
CA GLY A 194 -3.27 39.07 -19.61
C GLY A 194 -3.31 40.42 -18.89
N LEU A 195 -2.16 41.02 -18.60
CA LEU A 195 -2.08 42.38 -18.03
C LEU A 195 -2.63 43.43 -19.00
N MET A 196 -2.24 43.40 -20.27
CA MET A 196 -2.73 44.36 -21.28
C MET A 196 -4.26 44.29 -21.42
N LYS A 197 -4.82 43.08 -21.41
CA LYS A 197 -6.26 42.87 -21.43
C LYS A 197 -6.93 43.49 -20.20
N ALA A 198 -6.40 43.21 -19.01
CA ALA A 198 -6.94 43.74 -17.76
C ALA A 198 -6.82 45.26 -17.64
N MET A 199 -5.73 45.87 -18.13
CA MET A 199 -5.57 47.33 -18.20
C MET A 199 -6.52 47.99 -19.19
N THR A 200 -6.91 47.28 -20.27
CA THR A 200 -7.91 47.78 -21.23
C THR A 200 -9.31 47.79 -20.60
N GLU A 201 -9.63 46.76 -19.81
CA GLU A 201 -10.91 46.64 -19.09
C GLU A 201 -10.99 47.56 -17.87
N ASN A 202 -9.86 47.76 -17.17
CA ASN A 202 -9.73 48.66 -16.03
C ASN A 202 -8.48 49.57 -16.15
N PRO A 203 -8.61 50.74 -16.80
CA PRO A 203 -7.48 51.68 -16.97
C PRO A 203 -6.99 52.33 -15.67
N ALA A 204 -7.74 52.21 -14.57
CA ALA A 204 -7.38 52.76 -13.26
C ALA A 204 -6.64 51.74 -12.36
N MET A 205 -6.31 50.56 -12.89
CA MET A 205 -5.65 49.49 -12.14
C MET A 205 -4.32 49.97 -11.55
N THR A 206 -4.20 49.83 -10.24
CA THR A 206 -3.03 50.25 -9.46
C THR A 206 -1.82 49.33 -9.72
N PRO A 207 -0.59 49.82 -9.48
CA PRO A 207 0.61 48.97 -9.57
C PRO A 207 0.54 47.71 -8.69
N GLU A 208 -0.07 47.79 -7.52
CA GLU A 208 -0.27 46.66 -6.60
C GLU A 208 -1.20 45.59 -7.18
N GLU A 209 -2.29 46.00 -7.82
CA GLU A 209 -3.22 45.10 -8.51
C GLU A 209 -2.54 44.43 -9.72
N GLN A 210 -1.72 45.18 -10.47
CA GLN A 210 -0.94 44.63 -11.58
C GLN A 210 0.06 43.57 -11.09
N ALA A 211 0.78 43.83 -9.99
CA ALA A 211 1.72 42.88 -9.42
C ALA A 211 1.02 41.60 -8.94
N THR A 212 -0.16 41.75 -8.32
CA THR A 212 -0.98 40.61 -7.86
C THR A 212 -1.47 39.77 -9.04
N LEU A 213 -2.04 40.41 -10.05
CA LEU A 213 -2.53 39.73 -11.25
C LEU A 213 -1.40 39.06 -12.03
N SER A 214 -0.22 39.69 -12.13
CA SER A 214 0.96 39.10 -12.76
C SER A 214 1.35 37.77 -12.10
N LYS A 215 1.33 37.73 -10.76
CA LYS A 215 1.65 36.53 -9.99
C LYS A 215 0.60 35.43 -10.20
N GLU A 216 -0.68 35.80 -10.25
CA GLU A 216 -1.77 34.86 -10.50
C GLU A 216 -1.70 34.27 -11.92
N LEU A 217 -1.51 35.11 -12.93
CA LEU A 217 -1.33 34.68 -14.33
C LEU A 217 -0.09 33.79 -14.50
N ALA A 218 1.03 34.13 -13.87
CA ALA A 218 2.23 33.30 -13.89
C ALA A 218 1.98 31.92 -13.25
N THR A 219 1.28 31.89 -12.11
CA THR A 219 0.91 30.64 -11.42
C THR A 219 -0.03 29.80 -12.28
N GLN A 220 -1.03 30.43 -12.91
CA GLN A 220 -1.97 29.78 -13.81
C GLN A 220 -1.26 29.15 -15.02
N PHE A 221 -0.38 29.90 -15.67
CA PHE A 221 0.40 29.40 -16.79
C PHE A 221 1.27 28.20 -16.38
N GLN A 222 1.97 28.29 -15.25
CA GLN A 222 2.80 27.20 -14.73
C GLN A 222 1.98 25.92 -14.49
N GLN A 223 0.79 26.04 -13.88
CA GLN A 223 -0.11 24.92 -13.64
C GLN A 223 -0.65 24.30 -14.94
N GLN A 224 -1.02 25.14 -15.92
CA GLN A 224 -1.51 24.68 -17.22
C GLN A 224 -0.41 23.95 -18.00
N ALA A 225 0.79 24.53 -18.05
CA ALA A 225 1.92 23.94 -18.75
C ALA A 225 2.34 22.60 -18.11
N LEU A 226 2.38 22.54 -16.78
CA LEU A 226 2.67 21.29 -16.07
C LEU A 226 1.60 20.23 -16.31
N THR A 227 0.31 20.60 -16.24
CA THR A 227 -0.81 19.69 -16.52
C THR A 227 -0.69 19.10 -17.92
N LYS A 228 -0.41 19.94 -18.92
CA LYS A 228 -0.23 19.49 -20.31
C LYS A 228 0.94 18.51 -20.45
N LEU A 229 2.09 18.82 -19.86
CA LEU A 229 3.26 17.92 -19.88
C LEU A 229 2.96 16.58 -19.19
N VAL A 230 2.24 16.59 -18.07
CA VAL A 230 1.82 15.39 -17.35
C VAL A 230 0.89 14.53 -18.22
N GLU A 231 -0.07 15.14 -18.91
CA GLU A 231 -0.98 14.44 -19.83
C GLU A 231 -0.22 13.80 -21.00
N GLU A 232 0.70 14.53 -21.63
CA GLU A 232 1.55 14.02 -22.71
C GLU A 232 2.40 12.83 -22.27
N VAL A 233 2.97 12.91 -21.08
CA VAL A 233 3.78 11.83 -20.50
C VAL A 233 2.91 10.62 -20.15
N LYS A 234 1.68 10.82 -19.69
CA LYS A 234 0.74 9.73 -19.39
C LYS A 234 0.21 9.03 -20.64
N ALA A 235 0.07 9.77 -21.74
CA ALA A 235 -0.44 9.25 -23.01
C ALA A 235 0.59 8.40 -23.77
N ASN A 236 1.89 8.70 -23.62
CA ASN A 236 2.97 7.92 -24.21
C ASN A 236 3.27 6.68 -23.34
N LYS A 237 2.54 5.59 -23.60
CA LYS A 237 2.82 4.25 -23.05
C LYS A 237 3.80 3.48 -23.92
#